data_AF-A0A7U9XEA6-F1
#
_entry.id   AF-A0A7U9XEA6-F1
#
_cell.length_a   1.000
_cell.length_b   1.000
_cell.length_c   1.000
_cell.angle_alpha   90.00
_cell.angle_beta   90.00
_cell.angle_gamma   90.00
#
_symmetry.space_group_name_H-M   'P 1'
#
loop_
_entity.id
_entity.type
_entity.pdbx_description
1 polymer ?
#
loop_
_entity_poly.entity_id
_entity_poly.type
_entity_poly.pdbx_seq_one_letter_code
_entity_poly.pdbx_strand_id
1 'polypeptide(L)'
;MEVETIGSLMEQCEELTQYIDNEKDRLERFMLETGGESDKSDRIQENIDRAKNSLAEAENRLQALFDAQEREAFALKVKAVDENKSTRERASVKRRLAEKKTEIARREPHGKEKGKKSPGMDMEK
;
A
#
# COMPACT_ATOMS: atom_id res chain seq x y z
N MET A 1 -10.91 -4.97 -22.12
CA MET A 1 -10.59 -3.76 -21.34
C MET A 1 -9.10 -3.82 -21.10
N GLU A 2 -8.32 -3.02 -21.83
CA GLU A 2 -6.92 -2.84 -21.50
C GLU A 2 -6.83 -2.20 -20.12
N VAL A 3 -5.97 -2.74 -19.26
CA VAL A 3 -5.73 -2.16 -17.94
C VAL A 3 -4.90 -0.92 -18.18
N GLU A 4 -5.47 0.26 -17.93
CA GLU A 4 -4.67 1.47 -17.93
C GLU A 4 -3.57 1.37 -16.88
N THR A 5 -2.35 1.58 -17.33
CA THR A 5 -1.16 1.60 -16.49
C THR A 5 -0.64 3.03 -16.37
N ILE A 6 0.17 3.28 -15.35
CA ILE A 6 0.92 4.54 -15.21
C ILE A 6 1.72 4.82 -16.49
N GLY A 7 2.36 3.79 -17.07
CA GLY A 7 3.13 3.93 -18.31
C GLY A 7 2.30 4.40 -19.50
N SER A 8 1.13 3.77 -19.74
CA SER A 8 0.24 4.17 -20.84
C SER A 8 -0.33 5.57 -20.66
N LEU A 9 -0.61 6.01 -19.42
CA LEU A 9 -1.09 7.36 -19.16
C LEU A 9 0.03 8.40 -19.31
N MET A 10 1.27 8.08 -18.92
CA MET A 10 2.41 8.95 -19.16
C MET A 10 2.69 9.16 -20.65
N GLU A 11 2.64 8.07 -21.44
CA GLU A 11 2.76 8.14 -22.90
C GLU A 11 1.66 9.00 -23.51
N GLN A 12 0.40 8.81 -23.07
CA GLN A 12 -0.72 9.65 -23.51
C GLN A 12 -0.51 11.13 -23.16
N CYS A 13 -0.01 11.46 -21.96
CA CYS A 13 0.30 12.84 -21.59
C CYS A 13 1.40 13.44 -22.49
N GLU A 14 2.42 12.66 -22.81
CA GLU A 14 3.52 13.09 -23.69
C GLU A 14 3.02 13.35 -25.12
N GLU A 15 2.22 12.44 -25.68
CA GLU A 15 1.61 12.61 -27.00
C GLU A 15 0.70 13.85 -27.05
N LEU A 16 -0.14 14.06 -26.04
CA LEU A 16 -1.02 15.22 -25.95
C LEU A 16 -0.22 16.53 -25.85
N THR A 17 0.87 16.52 -25.10
CA THR A 17 1.75 17.70 -24.98
C THR A 17 2.39 18.04 -26.33
N GLN A 18 2.95 17.04 -27.02
CA GLN A 18 3.53 17.23 -28.35
C GLN A 18 2.49 17.70 -29.37
N TYR A 19 1.27 17.15 -29.31
CA TYR A 19 0.17 17.58 -30.17
C TYR A 19 -0.20 19.05 -29.93
N ILE A 20 -0.32 19.47 -28.67
CA ILE A 20 -0.62 20.85 -28.29
C ILE A 20 0.44 21.80 -28.85
N ASP A 21 1.72 21.46 -28.70
CA ASP A 21 2.81 22.33 -29.17
C ASP A 21 2.84 22.41 -30.70
N ASN A 22 2.62 21.29 -31.40
CA ASN A 22 2.48 21.29 -32.86
C ASN A 22 1.30 22.15 -33.35
N GLU A 23 0.15 22.10 -32.67
CA GLU A 23 -1.01 22.94 -33.02
C GLU A 23 -0.75 24.42 -32.72
N LYS A 24 -0.02 24.76 -31.65
CA LYS A 24 0.41 26.14 -31.38
C LYS A 24 1.33 26.67 -32.48
N ASP A 25 2.33 25.88 -32.89
CA ASP A 25 3.21 26.24 -33.99
C ASP A 25 2.42 26.44 -35.30
N ARG A 26 1.41 25.60 -35.53
CA ARG A 26 0.53 25.74 -36.69
C ARG A 26 -0.32 27.01 -36.62
N LEU A 27 -0.82 27.36 -35.43
CA LEU A 27 -1.55 28.60 -35.21
C LEU A 27 -0.66 29.82 -35.43
N GLU A 28 0.56 29.83 -34.89
CA GLU A 28 1.50 30.93 -35.04
C GLU A 28 1.83 31.16 -36.52
N ARG A 29 2.19 30.11 -37.26
CA ARG A 29 2.44 30.20 -38.71
C ARG A 29 1.23 30.72 -39.46
N PHE A 30 0.05 30.22 -39.12
CA PHE A 30 -1.20 30.65 -39.74
C PHE A 30 -1.48 32.13 -39.49
N MET A 31 -1.29 32.62 -38.26
CA MET A 31 -1.43 34.03 -37.92
C MET A 31 -0.42 34.91 -38.66
N LEU A 32 0.83 34.46 -38.79
CA LEU A 32 1.87 35.19 -39.55
C LEU A 32 1.53 35.30 -41.05
N GLU A 33 0.96 34.24 -41.64
CA GLU A 33 0.66 34.20 -43.08
C GLU A 33 -0.64 34.94 -43.44
N THR A 34 -1.65 34.87 -42.58
CA THR A 34 -3.01 35.33 -42.90
C THR A 34 -3.48 36.54 -42.10
N GLY A 35 -2.72 36.98 -41.09
CA GLY A 35 -3.14 38.04 -40.17
C GLY A 35 -4.18 37.59 -39.14
N GLY A 36 -4.54 36.30 -39.09
CA GLY A 36 -5.39 35.72 -38.05
C GLY A 36 -6.89 35.88 -38.24
N GLU A 37 -7.36 36.60 -39.26
CA GLU A 37 -8.79 36.73 -39.59
C GLU A 37 -9.29 35.52 -40.39
N SER A 38 -9.54 34.39 -39.71
CA SER A 38 -10.17 33.22 -40.33
C SER A 38 -10.73 32.23 -39.31
N ASP A 39 -11.87 31.60 -39.62
CA ASP A 39 -12.42 30.45 -38.87
C ASP A 39 -11.42 29.31 -38.64
N LYS A 40 -10.34 29.25 -39.44
CA LYS A 40 -9.25 28.28 -39.26
C LYS A 40 -8.43 28.52 -37.99
N SER A 41 -8.12 29.76 -37.62
CA SER A 41 -7.38 30.05 -36.38
C SER A 41 -8.23 29.68 -35.18
N ASP A 42 -9.53 30.02 -35.20
CA ASP A 42 -10.49 29.63 -34.16
C ASP A 42 -10.56 28.12 -33.99
N ARG A 43 -10.63 27.36 -35.10
CA ARG A 43 -10.65 25.90 -35.05
C ARG A 43 -9.34 25.29 -34.52
N ILE A 44 -8.20 25.87 -34.86
CA ILE A 44 -6.90 25.43 -34.31
C ILE A 44 -6.87 25.71 -32.81
N GLN A 45 -7.36 26.87 -32.37
CA GLN A 45 -7.45 27.22 -30.96
C GLN A 45 -8.38 26.25 -30.20
N GLU A 46 -9.54 25.91 -30.76
CA GLU A 46 -10.44 24.90 -30.18
C GLU A 46 -9.77 23.54 -30.03
N ASN A 47 -8.96 23.10 -31.01
CA ASN A 47 -8.23 21.84 -30.91
C ASN A 47 -7.21 21.87 -29.77
N ILE A 48 -6.47 22.98 -29.63
CA ILE A 48 -5.52 23.19 -28.53
C ILE A 48 -6.24 23.09 -27.19
N ASP A 49 -7.38 23.75 -27.05
CA ASP A 49 -8.11 23.79 -25.78
C ASP A 49 -8.73 22.43 -25.43
N ARG A 50 -9.24 21.69 -26.42
CA ARG A 50 -9.68 20.30 -26.22
C ARG A 50 -8.52 19.40 -25.79
N ALA A 51 -7.37 19.51 -26.44
CA ALA A 51 -6.21 18.70 -26.10
C ALA A 51 -5.67 19.02 -24.69
N LYS A 52 -5.68 20.29 -24.28
CA LYS A 52 -5.33 20.70 -22.91
C LYS A 52 -6.28 20.10 -21.88
N ASN A 53 -7.58 20.08 -22.16
CA ASN A 53 -8.55 19.45 -21.27
C ASN A 53 -8.29 17.94 -21.15
N SER A 54 -8.07 17.25 -22.27
CA SER A 54 -7.71 15.83 -22.26
C SER A 54 -6.40 15.56 -21.50
N LEU A 55 -5.41 16.44 -21.63
CA LEU A 55 -4.14 16.35 -20.90
C LEU A 55 -4.38 16.45 -19.39
N ALA A 56 -5.14 17.46 -18.95
CA ALA A 56 -5.48 17.62 -17.55
C ALA A 56 -6.25 16.41 -16.99
N GLU A 57 -7.16 15.81 -17.77
CA GLU A 57 -7.85 14.58 -17.39
C GLU A 57 -6.88 13.41 -17.22
N ALA A 58 -5.95 13.22 -18.16
CA ALA A 58 -4.93 12.18 -18.09
C ALA A 58 -4.00 12.36 -16.88
N GLU A 59 -3.55 13.58 -16.62
CA GLU A 59 -2.72 13.93 -15.45
C GLU A 59 -3.44 13.66 -14.13
N ASN A 60 -4.72 14.01 -14.03
CA ASN A 60 -5.52 13.72 -12.83
C ASN A 60 -5.64 12.21 -12.58
N ARG A 61 -5.82 11.41 -13.62
CA ARG A 61 -5.87 9.95 -13.53
C ARG A 61 -4.52 9.38 -13.11
N LEU A 62 -3.44 9.91 -13.66
CA LEU A 62 -2.07 9.54 -13.29
C LEU A 62 -1.79 9.83 -11.81
N GLN A 63 -2.19 11.01 -11.33
CA GLN A 63 -2.08 11.38 -9.92
C GLN A 63 -2.87 10.42 -9.03
N ALA A 64 -4.11 10.07 -9.41
CA ALA A 64 -4.92 9.13 -8.64
C ALA A 64 -4.27 7.73 -8.54
N LEU A 65 -3.56 7.28 -9.57
CA LEU A 65 -2.80 6.03 -9.54
C LEU A 65 -1.59 6.11 -8.59
N PHE A 66 -0.85 7.22 -8.61
CA PHE A 66 0.26 7.43 -7.68
C PHE A 66 -0.21 7.50 -6.23
N ASP A 67 -1.29 8.22 -5.95
CA ASP A 67 -1.90 8.31 -4.62
C ASP A 67 -2.37 6.93 -4.14
N ALA A 68 -2.95 6.11 -5.04
CA ALA A 68 -3.37 4.76 -4.72
C ALA A 68 -2.17 3.85 -4.38
N GLN A 69 -1.09 3.91 -5.16
CA GLN A 69 0.14 3.16 -4.89
C GLN A 69 0.79 3.59 -3.57
N GLU A 70 0.80 4.89 -3.28
CA GLU A 70 1.33 5.41 -2.02
C GLU A 70 0.53 4.86 -0.84
N ARG A 71 -0.81 4.94 -0.90
CA ARG A 71 -1.70 4.39 0.14
C ARG A 71 -1.50 2.90 0.34
N GLU A 72 -1.36 2.13 -0.73
CA GLU A 72 -1.11 0.69 -0.65
C GLU A 72 0.25 0.39 0.00
N ALA A 73 1.30 1.12 -0.38
CA ALA A 73 2.62 0.98 0.22
C ALA A 73 2.62 1.30 1.72
N PHE A 74 1.85 2.30 2.16
CA PHE A 74 1.68 2.61 3.58
C PHE A 74 0.83 1.56 4.32
N ALA A 75 -0.26 1.07 3.71
CA ALA A 75 -1.09 0.03 4.30
C ALA A 75 -0.32 -1.28 4.55
N LEU A 76 0.57 -1.65 3.62
CA LEU A 76 1.46 -2.80 3.78
C LEU A 76 2.45 -2.60 4.94
N LYS A 77 3.02 -1.40 5.10
CA LYS A 77 3.91 -1.07 6.21
C LYS A 77 3.19 -1.18 7.57
N VAL A 78 1.95 -0.71 7.67
CA VAL A 78 1.16 -0.81 8.90
C VAL A 78 0.89 -2.27 9.27
N LYS A 79 0.45 -3.09 8.31
CA LYS A 79 0.22 -4.53 8.55
C LYS A 79 1.50 -5.27 8.95
N ALA A 80 2.62 -4.98 8.31
CA ALA A 80 3.91 -5.59 8.65
C ALA A 80 4.38 -5.22 10.06
N VAL A 81 4.14 -3.98 10.50
CA VAL A 81 4.47 -3.53 11.86
C VAL A 81 3.58 -4.22 12.89
N ASP A 82 2.28 -4.35 12.64
CA ASP A 82 1.33 -5.02 13.55
C ASP A 82 1.62 -6.52 13.67
N GLU A 83 1.94 -7.21 12.57
CA GLU A 83 2.33 -8.61 12.59
C GLU A 83 3.62 -8.83 13.38
N ASN A 84 4.63 -7.98 13.18
CA ASN A 84 5.90 -8.06 13.90
C ASN A 84 5.72 -7.77 15.40
N LYS A 85 4.87 -6.81 15.75
CA LYS A 85 4.52 -6.55 17.16
C LYS A 85 3.81 -7.74 17.80
N SER A 86 2.83 -8.33 17.10
CA SER A 86 2.07 -9.48 17.62
C SER A 86 2.93 -10.75 17.78
N THR A 87 3.91 -10.96 16.90
CA THR A 87 4.83 -12.10 16.95
C THR A 87 5.87 -11.91 18.05
N ARG A 88 6.39 -10.69 18.23
CA ARG A 88 7.29 -10.32 19.33
C ARG A 88 6.61 -10.44 20.70
N GLU A 89 5.37 -10.00 20.83
CA GLU A 89 4.58 -10.15 22.05
C GLU A 89 4.33 -11.63 22.38
N ARG A 90 3.94 -12.45 21.39
CA ARG A 90 3.77 -13.90 21.56
C ARG A 90 5.07 -14.60 21.98
N ALA A 91 6.22 -14.22 21.39
CA ALA A 91 7.52 -14.75 21.79
C ALA A 91 7.87 -14.38 23.25
N SER A 92 7.58 -13.15 23.66
CA SER A 92 7.80 -12.67 25.03
C SER A 92 6.95 -13.41 26.06
N VAL A 93 5.67 -13.67 25.74
CA VAL A 93 4.76 -14.46 26.60
C VAL A 93 5.23 -15.91 26.74
N LYS A 94 5.65 -16.56 25.63
CA LYS A 94 6.20 -17.92 25.67
C LYS A 94 7.44 -18.02 26.56
N ARG A 95 8.35 -17.05 26.47
CA ARG A 95 9.55 -16.99 27.31
C ARG A 95 9.21 -16.84 28.80
N ARG A 96 8.31 -15.91 29.15
CA ARG A 96 7.84 -15.74 30.54
C ARG A 96 7.17 -17.01 31.09
N LEU A 97 6.40 -17.71 30.27
CA LEU A 97 5.77 -18.97 30.67
C LEU A 97 6.80 -20.07 30.92
N ALA A 98 7.83 -20.17 30.08
CA ALA A 98 8.93 -21.12 30.27
C ALA A 98 9.73 -20.80 31.54
N GLU A 99 10.10 -19.52 31.75
CA GLU A 99 10.79 -19.07 32.96
C GLU A 99 9.98 -19.39 34.22
N LYS A 100 8.67 -19.10 34.23
CA LYS A 100 7.78 -19.43 35.35
C LYS A 100 7.64 -20.94 35.60
N LYS A 101 7.58 -21.77 34.54
CA LYS A 101 7.60 -23.24 34.69
C LYS A 101 8.91 -23.73 35.30
N THR A 102 10.04 -23.17 34.91
CA THR A 102 11.35 -23.52 35.50
C THR A 102 11.51 -23.03 36.93
N GLU A 103 10.93 -21.87 37.28
CA GLU A 103 10.90 -21.35 38.64
C GLU A 103 10.04 -22.24 39.55
N ILE A 104 8.90 -22.72 39.07
CA ILE A 104 8.04 -23.68 39.80
C ILE A 104 8.78 -25.00 40.00
N ALA A 105 9.44 -25.53 38.96
CA ALA A 105 10.23 -26.75 39.05
C ALA A 105 11.45 -26.63 39.99
N ARG A 106 12.00 -25.42 40.17
CA ARG A 106 13.08 -25.14 41.12
C ARG A 106 12.60 -24.83 42.54
N ARG A 107 11.34 -24.40 42.70
CA ARG A 107 10.68 -24.19 44.00
C ARG A 107 10.09 -25.46 44.60
N GLU A 108 10.10 -26.59 43.90
CA GLU A 108 10.00 -27.90 44.54
C GLU A 108 11.38 -28.32 45.07
N PRO A 109 11.54 -28.35 46.40
CA PRO A 109 12.34 -29.38 47.02
C PRO A 109 11.44 -30.27 47.90
N HIS A 110 11.51 -31.57 47.62
CA HIS A 110 11.37 -32.68 48.57
C HIS A 110 10.18 -32.68 49.56
N GLY A 111 9.24 -33.59 49.30
CA GLY A 111 8.24 -34.04 50.28
C GLY A 111 7.85 -35.51 50.12
N LYS A 112 8.80 -36.42 49.88
CA LYS A 112 8.57 -37.87 50.12
C LYS A 112 9.11 -38.23 51.50
N GLU A 113 8.39 -37.78 52.53
CA GLU A 113 8.57 -38.30 53.88
C GLU A 113 7.91 -39.69 53.99
N LYS A 114 8.54 -40.49 54.82
CA LYS A 114 8.40 -41.94 54.99
C LYS A 114 6.98 -42.37 55.36
N GLY A 115 6.70 -43.63 55.02
CA GLY A 115 5.42 -44.28 55.14
C GLY A 115 4.73 -44.16 56.51
N LYS A 116 3.39 -44.11 56.44
CA LYS A 116 2.51 -44.46 57.54
C LYS A 116 1.40 -45.36 56.98
N LYS A 117 1.15 -46.40 57.78
CA LYS A 117 0.45 -47.66 57.50
C LYS A 117 -1.00 -47.47 57.05
N SER A 118 -1.43 -48.29 56.08
CA SER A 118 -2.84 -48.61 55.87
C SER A 118 -3.38 -49.36 57.12
N PRO A 119 -4.54 -48.99 57.69
CA PRO A 119 -5.15 -49.77 58.76
C PRO A 119 -5.91 -50.94 58.12
N GLY A 120 -5.23 -52.08 57.98
CA GLY A 120 -5.87 -53.36 57.70
C GLY A 120 -6.41 -53.95 59.00
N MET A 121 -7.71 -54.21 59.02
CA MET A 121 -8.46 -54.82 60.12
C MET A 121 -7.83 -56.16 60.53
N ASP A 122 -7.48 -56.27 61.81
CA ASP A 122 -7.21 -57.54 62.46
C ASP A 122 -8.56 -58.25 62.66
N MET A 123 -8.73 -59.37 61.97
CA MET A 123 -9.85 -60.30 62.14
C MET A 123 -9.23 -61.69 62.20
N GLU A 124 -8.90 -62.18 63.38
CA GLU A 124 -8.82 -63.62 63.65
C GLU A 124 -8.88 -63.94 65.15
N LYS A 125 -10.09 -64.38 65.54
CA LYS A 125 -10.45 -65.52 66.40
C LYS A 125 -9.90 -65.67 67.82
#